data_AF-A0A7K8EJI8-F1
#
_entry.id   AF-A0A7K8EJI8-F1
#
_cell.length_a   1.000
_cell.length_b   1.000
_cell.length_c   1.000
_cell.angle_alpha   90.00
_cell.angle_beta   90.00
_cell.angle_gamma   90.00
#
_symmetry.space_group_name_H-M   'P 1'
#
loop_
_entity.id
_entity.type
_entity.pdbx_description
1 polymer ?
#
loop_
_entity_poly.entity_id
_entity_poly.type
_entity_poly.pdbx_seq_one_letter_code
_entity_poly.pdbx_strand_id
1 'polypeptide(L)'
;RSNLQRQGWAMELVLGQVEQLSALLAVSRSALVRDWDSLTLDRALEWARYFQHLYDRFRGRPQLREAVGRRLRRSQPSPLLGFSTLGRCPQLLGLALLENRALPPAACRRLLVREAAGQPRWLCGVLEQLPQPRAFEVVAAALAVLKQGPGTEPAGGGSRDGSSLDQASAAGDGCTAGLLLSWLLDSQERFSAFCLCLPASHLAFLAGHYSQLSRSYLDLLTRWGSHLIYDPLQGRWVKSCLDKAELSWEELRQRFICLCQGSTLLKEQTQAALKLLRTQDGDFNVRGISVWTDLLMEV
;
A
#
# COMPACT_ATOMS: atom_id res chain seq x y z
N ARG A 1 -45.20 -14.53 26.44
CA ARG A 1 -44.30 -15.62 25.96
C ARG A 1 -43.69 -15.36 24.58
N SER A 2 -44.24 -14.46 23.76
CA SER A 2 -43.82 -14.20 22.36
C SER A 2 -42.54 -13.36 22.16
N ASN A 3 -42.17 -12.44 23.06
CA ASN A 3 -40.99 -11.58 22.88
C ASN A 3 -39.66 -12.24 23.32
N LEU A 4 -39.66 -13.02 24.42
CA LEU A 4 -38.47 -13.71 24.91
C LEU A 4 -38.00 -14.84 23.96
N GLN A 5 -38.93 -15.58 23.36
CA GLN A 5 -38.59 -16.61 22.36
C GLN A 5 -38.01 -15.99 21.08
N ARG A 6 -38.56 -14.86 20.61
CA ARG A 6 -38.00 -14.14 19.44
C ARG A 6 -36.61 -13.57 19.73
N GLN A 7 -36.38 -13.02 20.92
CA GLN A 7 -35.07 -12.53 21.34
C GLN A 7 -34.05 -13.66 21.50
N GLY A 8 -34.47 -14.82 22.05
CA GLY A 8 -33.63 -16.01 22.14
C GLY A 8 -33.21 -16.55 20.77
N TRP A 9 -34.15 -16.60 19.82
CA TRP A 9 -33.86 -17.07 18.45
C TRP A 9 -32.95 -16.12 17.68
N ALA A 10 -33.18 -14.80 17.81
CA ALA A 10 -32.31 -13.79 17.22
C ALA A 10 -30.89 -13.86 17.78
N MET A 11 -30.73 -14.12 19.08
CA MET A 11 -29.42 -14.30 19.70
C MET A 11 -28.73 -15.58 19.22
N GLU A 12 -29.44 -16.70 19.09
CA GLU A 12 -28.84 -17.94 18.58
C GLU A 12 -28.36 -17.79 17.13
N LEU A 13 -29.10 -17.02 16.32
CA LEU A 13 -28.71 -16.72 14.94
C LEU A 13 -27.44 -15.84 14.89
N VAL A 14 -27.35 -14.81 15.74
CA VAL A 14 -26.13 -14.00 15.88
C VAL A 14 -24.94 -14.85 16.33
N LEU A 15 -25.15 -15.78 17.27
CA LEU A 15 -24.09 -16.68 17.72
C LEU A 15 -23.62 -17.60 16.59
N GLY A 16 -24.53 -18.17 15.80
CA GLY A 16 -24.17 -18.97 14.62
C GLY A 16 -23.37 -18.19 13.57
N GLN A 17 -23.67 -16.90 13.37
CA GLN A 17 -22.88 -16.04 12.48
C GLN A 17 -21.46 -15.79 13.00
N VAL A 18 -21.30 -15.66 14.32
CA VAL A 18 -19.98 -15.47 14.93
C VAL A 18 -19.08 -16.70 14.74
N GLU A 19 -19.64 -17.90 14.68
CA GLU A 19 -18.87 -19.12 14.40
C GLU A 19 -18.25 -19.07 12.98
N GLN A 20 -18.93 -18.48 12.01
CA GLN A 20 -18.47 -18.34 10.61
C GLN A 20 -17.28 -17.39 10.44
N LEU A 21 -16.98 -16.54 11.42
CA LEU A 21 -15.81 -15.65 11.38
C LEU A 21 -14.50 -16.42 11.23
N SER A 22 -14.39 -17.57 11.92
CA SER A 22 -13.24 -18.45 11.83
C SER A 22 -13.00 -18.95 10.41
N ALA A 23 -14.07 -19.43 9.77
CA ALA A 23 -14.07 -19.89 8.40
C ALA A 23 -13.74 -18.75 7.43
N LEU A 24 -14.31 -17.56 7.63
CA LEU A 24 -14.02 -16.38 6.80
C LEU A 24 -12.52 -16.02 6.84
N LEU A 25 -11.91 -16.01 8.03
CA LEU A 25 -10.48 -15.74 8.19
C LEU A 25 -9.60 -16.88 7.64
N ALA A 26 -10.06 -18.13 7.71
CA ALA A 26 -9.35 -19.25 7.10
C ALA A 26 -9.39 -19.17 5.57
N VAL A 27 -10.55 -18.89 5.00
CA VAL A 27 -10.71 -18.76 3.54
C VAL A 27 -9.92 -17.55 3.03
N SER A 28 -9.91 -16.41 3.74
CA SER A 28 -9.16 -15.22 3.32
C SER A 28 -7.64 -15.42 3.28
N ARG A 29 -7.11 -16.40 4.03
CA ARG A 29 -5.70 -16.81 4.01
C ARG A 29 -5.39 -17.94 3.02
N SER A 30 -6.40 -18.48 2.34
CA SER A 30 -6.27 -19.62 1.45
C SER A 30 -6.15 -19.21 -0.02
N ALA A 31 -5.78 -20.16 -0.89
CA ALA A 31 -5.73 -19.94 -2.33
C ALA A 31 -7.11 -19.66 -2.97
N LEU A 32 -8.21 -19.95 -2.27
CA LEU A 32 -9.59 -19.74 -2.75
C LEU A 32 -9.90 -18.26 -3.01
N VAL A 33 -9.14 -17.34 -2.43
CA VAL A 33 -9.28 -15.90 -2.66
C VAL A 33 -9.00 -15.53 -4.12
N ARG A 34 -8.26 -16.36 -4.86
CA ARG A 34 -7.98 -16.15 -6.28
C ARG A 34 -9.26 -16.03 -7.12
N ASP A 35 -10.30 -16.77 -6.74
CA ASP A 35 -11.56 -16.86 -7.46
C ASP A 35 -12.62 -15.89 -6.90
N TRP A 36 -12.25 -15.04 -5.94
CA TRP A 36 -13.18 -14.06 -5.38
C TRP A 36 -13.47 -12.96 -6.40
N ASP A 37 -14.74 -12.83 -6.74
CA ASP A 37 -15.25 -11.67 -7.45
C ASP A 37 -15.39 -10.46 -6.53
N SER A 38 -15.67 -9.31 -7.15
CA SER A 38 -15.82 -8.04 -6.44
C SER A 38 -16.94 -8.09 -5.39
N LEU A 39 -18.04 -8.78 -5.70
CA LEU A 39 -19.18 -8.94 -4.80
C LEU A 39 -18.82 -9.80 -3.57
N THR A 40 -18.11 -10.91 -3.76
CA THR A 40 -17.69 -11.78 -2.65
C THR A 40 -16.75 -11.04 -1.70
N LEU A 41 -15.80 -10.27 -2.25
CA LEU A 41 -14.93 -9.41 -1.45
C LEU A 41 -15.74 -8.37 -0.67
N ASP A 42 -16.68 -7.70 -1.33
CA ASP A 42 -17.48 -6.65 -0.69
C ASP A 42 -18.35 -7.20 0.45
N ARG A 43 -18.93 -8.38 0.24
CA ARG A 43 -19.69 -9.10 1.28
C ARG A 43 -18.78 -9.50 2.44
N ALA A 44 -17.57 -10.01 2.18
CA ALA A 44 -16.61 -10.36 3.23
C ALA A 44 -16.23 -9.15 4.10
N LEU A 45 -16.02 -7.98 3.49
CA LEU A 45 -15.73 -6.74 4.21
C LEU A 45 -16.94 -6.25 5.02
N GLU A 46 -18.16 -6.37 4.49
CA GLU A 46 -19.39 -6.07 5.22
C GLU A 46 -19.61 -6.98 6.43
N TRP A 47 -19.29 -8.27 6.30
CA TRP A 47 -19.26 -9.21 7.43
C TRP A 47 -18.29 -8.74 8.51
N ALA A 48 -17.10 -8.31 8.14
CA ALA A 48 -16.12 -7.81 9.11
C ALA A 48 -16.62 -6.56 9.86
N ARG A 49 -17.27 -5.62 9.16
CA ARG A 49 -17.89 -4.43 9.79
C ARG A 49 -19.08 -4.79 10.67
N TYR A 50 -19.88 -5.76 10.26
CA TYR A 50 -20.96 -6.31 11.08
C TYR A 50 -20.43 -6.85 12.42
N PHE A 51 -19.32 -7.61 12.40
CA PHE A 51 -18.70 -8.09 13.64
C PHE A 51 -18.16 -6.97 14.52
N GLN A 52 -17.60 -5.91 13.92
CA GLN A 52 -17.19 -4.72 14.67
C GLN A 52 -18.38 -4.02 15.33
N HIS A 53 -19.48 -3.85 14.60
CA HIS A 53 -20.72 -3.29 15.17
C HIS A 53 -21.32 -4.15 16.28
N LEU A 54 -21.26 -5.48 16.14
CA LEU A 54 -21.65 -6.39 17.22
C LEU A 54 -20.76 -6.21 18.45
N TYR A 55 -19.45 -6.06 18.27
CA TYR A 55 -18.52 -5.78 19.36
C TYR A 55 -18.89 -4.47 20.07
N ASP A 56 -19.04 -3.38 19.33
CA ASP A 56 -19.36 -2.07 19.91
C ASP A 56 -20.69 -2.07 20.66
N ARG A 57 -21.68 -2.83 20.17
CA ARG A 57 -22.97 -2.98 20.83
C ARG A 57 -22.90 -3.82 22.11
N PHE A 58 -22.03 -4.83 22.15
CA PHE A 58 -21.97 -5.78 23.26
C PHE A 58 -20.84 -5.53 24.26
N ARG A 59 -19.89 -4.62 23.96
CA ARG A 59 -18.74 -4.32 24.85
C ARG A 59 -19.16 -3.89 26.27
N GLY A 60 -20.30 -3.21 26.41
CA GLY A 60 -20.85 -2.78 27.70
C GLY A 60 -21.71 -3.84 28.42
N ARG A 61 -21.83 -5.06 27.89
CA ARG A 61 -22.74 -6.10 28.40
C ARG A 61 -21.97 -7.39 28.73
N PRO A 62 -21.55 -7.60 29.99
CA PRO A 62 -20.61 -8.66 30.35
C PRO A 62 -21.15 -10.08 30.08
N GLN A 63 -22.43 -10.33 30.35
CA GLN A 63 -23.07 -11.63 30.10
C GLN A 63 -23.08 -12.02 28.61
N LEU A 64 -23.36 -11.05 27.72
CA LEU A 64 -23.36 -11.29 26.28
C LEU A 64 -21.95 -11.45 25.72
N ARG A 65 -21.00 -10.65 26.21
CA ARG A 65 -19.57 -10.81 25.89
C ARG A 65 -19.07 -12.22 26.23
N GLU A 66 -19.42 -12.75 27.39
CA GLU A 66 -19.03 -14.10 27.78
C GLU A 66 -19.70 -15.17 26.92
N ALA A 67 -20.99 -15.02 26.59
CA ALA A 67 -21.71 -15.98 25.75
C ALA A 67 -21.09 -16.07 24.34
N VAL A 68 -20.82 -14.91 23.73
CA VAL A 68 -20.15 -14.79 22.42
C VAL A 68 -18.71 -15.34 22.48
N GLY A 69 -17.95 -14.96 23.50
CA GLY A 69 -16.59 -15.45 23.69
C GLY A 69 -16.50 -16.96 23.94
N ARG A 70 -17.48 -17.55 24.65
CA ARG A 70 -17.57 -19.01 24.84
C ARG A 70 -17.86 -19.74 23.53
N ARG A 71 -18.70 -19.18 22.65
CA ARG A 71 -18.98 -19.75 21.33
C ARG A 71 -17.78 -19.69 20.39
N LEU A 72 -17.11 -18.53 20.30
CA LEU A 72 -15.87 -18.38 19.53
C LEU A 72 -14.79 -19.41 19.91
N ARG A 73 -14.65 -19.69 21.21
CA ARG A 73 -13.71 -20.72 21.70
C ARG A 73 -14.14 -22.15 21.38
N ARG A 74 -15.44 -22.42 21.25
CA ARG A 74 -15.95 -23.77 20.89
C ARG A 74 -15.82 -24.07 19.41
N SER A 75 -15.92 -23.05 18.56
CA SER A 75 -15.82 -23.22 17.10
C SER A 75 -14.38 -23.39 16.59
N GLN A 76 -13.38 -23.48 17.47
CA GLN A 76 -11.97 -23.52 17.08
C GLN A 76 -11.15 -24.53 17.91
N PRO A 77 -10.15 -25.21 17.29
CA PRO A 77 -9.14 -25.99 18.01
C PRO A 77 -8.04 -25.12 18.68
N SER A 78 -7.98 -23.82 18.40
CA SER A 78 -6.89 -22.92 18.86
C SER A 78 -7.43 -21.65 19.55
N PRO A 79 -6.79 -21.14 20.62
CA PRO A 79 -7.40 -20.16 21.53
C PRO A 79 -7.31 -18.69 21.07
N LEU A 80 -7.09 -18.42 19.79
CA LEU A 80 -6.66 -17.09 19.31
C LEU A 80 -7.80 -16.07 19.09
N LEU A 81 -9.07 -16.51 18.99
CA LEU A 81 -10.21 -15.63 18.72
C LEU A 81 -11.01 -15.34 20.01
N GLY A 82 -10.68 -14.24 20.67
CA GLY A 82 -11.42 -13.70 21.83
C GLY A 82 -12.49 -12.69 21.43
N PHE A 83 -13.34 -12.26 22.37
CA PHE A 83 -14.36 -11.23 22.08
C PHE A 83 -13.74 -9.91 21.53
N SER A 84 -12.53 -9.56 21.95
CA SER A 84 -11.79 -8.40 21.44
C SER A 84 -11.43 -8.50 19.96
N THR A 85 -11.38 -9.69 19.35
CA THR A 85 -11.09 -9.84 17.92
C THR A 85 -12.26 -9.37 17.06
N LEU A 86 -13.49 -9.39 17.58
CA LEU A 86 -14.67 -8.88 16.88
C LEU A 86 -14.54 -7.38 16.57
N GLY A 87 -14.03 -6.60 17.52
CA GLY A 87 -13.76 -5.18 17.33
C GLY A 87 -12.61 -4.91 16.35
N ARG A 88 -11.75 -5.91 16.11
CA ARG A 88 -10.60 -5.85 15.20
C ARG A 88 -10.83 -6.61 13.89
N CYS A 89 -12.05 -7.08 13.62
CA CYS A 89 -12.35 -7.94 12.48
C CYS A 89 -11.99 -7.32 11.13
N PRO A 90 -12.33 -6.05 10.84
CA PRO A 90 -11.94 -5.42 9.58
C PRO A 90 -10.44 -5.39 9.37
N GLN A 91 -9.68 -5.11 10.43
CA GLN A 91 -8.22 -5.06 10.39
C GLN A 91 -7.60 -6.46 10.21
N LEU A 92 -8.13 -7.47 10.90
CA LEU A 92 -7.67 -8.85 10.78
C LEU A 92 -7.98 -9.44 9.40
N LEU A 93 -9.17 -9.16 8.86
CA LEU A 93 -9.55 -9.59 7.52
C LEU A 93 -8.73 -8.86 6.46
N GLY A 94 -8.55 -7.54 6.61
CA GLY A 94 -7.70 -6.74 5.72
C GLY A 94 -6.26 -7.24 5.71
N LEU A 95 -5.67 -7.49 6.89
CA LEU A 95 -4.33 -8.09 7.01
C LEU A 95 -4.26 -9.46 6.34
N ALA A 96 -5.19 -10.37 6.66
CA ALA A 96 -5.22 -11.70 6.07
C ALA A 96 -5.31 -11.68 4.53
N LEU A 97 -6.09 -10.77 3.97
CA LEU A 97 -6.21 -10.60 2.52
C LEU A 97 -4.95 -9.99 1.91
N LEU A 98 -4.38 -8.95 2.53
CA LEU A 98 -3.18 -8.29 2.01
C LEU A 98 -1.92 -9.17 2.11
N GLU A 99 -1.81 -10.01 3.14
CA GLU A 99 -0.77 -11.04 3.26
C GLU A 99 -0.89 -12.10 2.16
N ASN A 100 -2.11 -12.39 1.72
CA ASN A 100 -2.38 -13.45 0.77
C ASN A 100 -1.95 -13.06 -0.66
N ARG A 101 -0.89 -13.72 -1.16
CA ARG A 101 -0.41 -13.52 -2.54
C ARG A 101 -1.37 -14.02 -3.61
N ALA A 102 -2.34 -14.87 -3.26
CA ALA A 102 -3.38 -15.30 -4.17
C ALA A 102 -4.45 -14.21 -4.41
N LEU A 103 -4.46 -13.12 -3.63
CA LEU A 103 -5.39 -12.02 -3.81
C LEU A 103 -5.18 -11.37 -5.19
N PRO A 104 -6.21 -11.38 -6.07
CA PRO A 104 -6.10 -10.77 -7.39
C PRO A 104 -5.78 -9.27 -7.29
N PRO A 105 -4.96 -8.70 -8.20
CA PRO A 105 -4.62 -7.26 -8.17
C PRO A 105 -5.85 -6.34 -8.19
N ALA A 106 -6.92 -6.72 -8.89
CA ALA A 106 -8.18 -5.99 -8.93
C ALA A 106 -8.92 -5.99 -7.58
N ALA A 107 -8.90 -7.13 -6.87
CA ALA A 107 -9.48 -7.27 -5.54
C ALA A 107 -8.67 -6.48 -4.49
N CYS A 108 -7.33 -6.54 -4.57
CA CYS A 108 -6.43 -5.73 -3.74
C CYS A 108 -6.68 -4.24 -3.95
N ARG A 109 -6.75 -3.80 -5.22
CA ARG A 109 -7.10 -2.43 -5.61
C ARG A 109 -8.44 -1.99 -5.00
N ARG A 110 -9.49 -2.81 -5.14
CA ARG A 110 -10.82 -2.49 -4.59
C ARG A 110 -10.80 -2.38 -3.07
N LEU A 111 -10.09 -3.28 -2.38
CA LEU A 111 -9.92 -3.23 -0.92
C LEU A 111 -9.25 -1.91 -0.51
N LEU A 112 -8.20 -1.50 -1.22
CA LEU A 112 -7.48 -0.26 -0.94
C LEU A 112 -8.34 0.99 -1.21
N VAL A 113 -9.08 1.06 -2.32
CA VAL A 113 -10.01 2.18 -2.62
C VAL A 113 -11.11 2.29 -1.58
N ARG A 114 -11.76 1.17 -1.24
CA ARG A 114 -12.90 1.18 -0.31
C ARG A 114 -12.47 1.64 1.09
N GLU A 115 -11.26 1.31 1.48
CA GLU A 115 -10.74 1.56 2.83
C GLU A 115 -10.08 2.94 2.95
N ALA A 116 -9.51 3.44 1.85
CA ALA A 116 -9.12 4.84 1.69
C ALA A 116 -10.31 5.79 1.93
N ALA A 117 -11.50 5.46 1.41
CA ALA A 117 -12.70 6.26 1.57
C ALA A 117 -13.30 6.24 3.00
N GLY A 118 -12.93 5.25 3.82
CA GLY A 118 -13.57 5.00 5.12
C GLY A 118 -12.79 5.52 6.33
N GLN A 119 -11.68 4.86 6.67
CA GLN A 119 -10.79 5.22 7.79
C GLN A 119 -9.36 4.72 7.57
N PRO A 120 -8.45 5.56 7.03
CA PRO A 120 -7.10 5.13 6.64
C PRO A 120 -6.18 4.74 7.81
N ARG A 121 -6.54 5.05 9.07
CA ARG A 121 -5.68 4.79 10.25
C ARG A 121 -5.40 3.33 10.50
N TRP A 122 -6.31 2.42 10.13
CA TRP A 122 -6.06 1.00 10.35
C TRP A 122 -5.08 0.42 9.34
N LEU A 123 -5.01 0.98 8.11
CA LEU A 123 -4.07 0.54 7.08
C LEU A 123 -2.64 0.69 7.58
N CYS A 124 -2.27 1.83 8.18
CA CYS A 124 -0.93 2.01 8.75
C CYS A 124 -0.59 0.93 9.79
N GLY A 125 -1.53 0.63 10.70
CA GLY A 125 -1.33 -0.42 11.72
C GLY A 125 -1.25 -1.83 11.13
N VAL A 126 -1.85 -2.09 9.97
CA VAL A 126 -1.73 -3.36 9.24
C VAL A 126 -0.42 -3.42 8.47
N LEU A 127 0.02 -2.33 7.84
CA LEU A 127 1.31 -2.24 7.15
C LEU A 127 2.49 -2.53 8.10
N GLU A 128 2.41 -2.11 9.35
CA GLU A 128 3.41 -2.41 10.39
C GLU A 128 3.48 -3.90 10.76
N GLN A 129 2.40 -4.66 10.54
CA GLN A 129 2.33 -6.09 10.83
C GLN A 129 2.70 -6.97 9.62
N LEU A 130 2.71 -6.39 8.41
CA LEU A 130 3.07 -7.12 7.19
C LEU A 130 4.59 -7.31 7.08
N PRO A 131 5.05 -8.41 6.45
CA PRO A 131 6.44 -8.51 6.01
C PRO A 131 6.82 -7.32 5.11
N GLN A 132 7.97 -6.70 5.34
CA GLN A 132 8.36 -5.43 4.70
C GLN A 132 8.21 -5.41 3.16
N PRO A 133 8.70 -6.40 2.39
CA PRO A 133 8.55 -6.38 0.94
C PRO A 133 7.08 -6.31 0.51
N ARG A 134 6.21 -7.01 1.25
CA ARG A 134 4.78 -7.02 0.96
C ARG A 134 4.11 -5.71 1.34
N ALA A 135 4.50 -5.11 2.47
CA ALA A 135 4.00 -3.79 2.86
C ALA A 135 4.30 -2.74 1.77
N PHE A 136 5.51 -2.77 1.21
CA PHE A 136 5.93 -1.85 0.14
C PHE A 136 5.14 -2.06 -1.16
N GLU A 137 4.93 -3.31 -1.59
CA GLU A 137 4.06 -3.62 -2.74
C GLU A 137 2.65 -3.08 -2.55
N VAL A 138 2.07 -3.27 -1.36
CA VAL A 138 0.72 -2.81 -1.04
C VAL A 138 0.64 -1.29 -1.04
N VAL A 139 1.61 -0.59 -0.44
CA VAL A 139 1.67 0.88 -0.46
C VAL A 139 1.83 1.40 -1.89
N ALA A 140 2.73 0.82 -2.69
CA ALA A 140 2.92 1.22 -4.07
C ALA A 140 1.64 1.02 -4.91
N ALA A 141 0.97 -0.12 -4.74
CA ALA A 141 -0.31 -0.38 -5.38
C ALA A 141 -1.39 0.61 -4.91
N ALA A 142 -1.48 0.90 -3.61
CA ALA A 142 -2.45 1.85 -3.05
C ALA A 142 -2.27 3.25 -3.64
N LEU A 143 -1.04 3.76 -3.63
CA LEU A 143 -0.70 5.06 -4.20
C LEU A 143 -1.00 5.09 -5.71
N ALA A 144 -0.64 4.04 -6.45
CA ALA A 144 -0.93 4.00 -7.88
C ALA A 144 -2.43 4.04 -8.20
N VAL A 145 -3.22 3.34 -7.39
CA VAL A 145 -4.68 3.29 -7.52
C VAL A 145 -5.34 4.61 -7.19
N LEU A 146 -4.94 5.25 -6.08
CA LEU A 146 -5.47 6.55 -5.67
C LEU A 146 -5.20 7.63 -6.71
N LYS A 147 -4.12 7.49 -7.50
CA LYS A 147 -3.86 8.40 -8.60
C LYS A 147 -4.64 8.09 -9.87
N GLN A 148 -4.93 6.81 -10.13
CA GLN A 148 -5.58 6.39 -11.38
C GLN A 148 -7.07 6.75 -11.45
N GLY A 149 -7.75 6.97 -10.32
CA GLY A 149 -9.17 7.40 -10.26
C GLY A 149 -10.17 6.46 -10.96
N PRO A 150 -11.48 6.60 -10.74
CA PRO A 150 -12.50 5.85 -11.47
C PRO A 150 -12.73 6.54 -12.82
N GLY A 151 -11.91 6.26 -13.83
CA GLY A 151 -12.04 6.97 -15.09
C GLY A 151 -11.18 6.41 -16.22
N THR A 152 -11.48 5.19 -16.66
CA THR A 152 -11.13 4.70 -18.00
C THR A 152 -11.88 3.41 -18.30
N GLU A 153 -13.21 3.51 -18.44
CA GLU A 153 -13.98 2.58 -19.27
C GLU A 153 -14.08 3.18 -20.68
N PRO A 154 -14.01 2.40 -21.77
CA PRO A 154 -14.05 2.92 -23.14
C PRO A 154 -15.42 3.51 -23.47
N ALA A 155 -15.41 4.65 -24.15
CA ALA A 155 -16.58 5.40 -24.55
C ALA A 155 -17.66 4.55 -25.26
N GLY A 156 -18.82 4.41 -24.61
CA GLY A 156 -20.10 4.05 -25.21
C GLY A 156 -21.11 5.13 -24.84
N GLY A 157 -21.56 5.89 -25.84
CA GLY A 157 -22.31 7.13 -25.68
C GLY A 157 -23.68 6.98 -25.00
N GLY A 158 -24.07 8.03 -24.27
CA GLY A 158 -25.42 8.18 -23.74
C GLY A 158 -25.50 9.35 -22.76
N SER A 159 -25.97 10.50 -23.26
CA SER A 159 -26.27 11.72 -22.50
C SER A 159 -27.33 11.49 -21.41
N ARG A 160 -27.07 11.90 -20.16
CA ARG A 160 -27.93 12.85 -19.40
C ARG A 160 -27.57 12.99 -17.91
N ASP A 161 -27.63 14.26 -17.51
CA ASP A 161 -28.09 14.85 -16.25
C ASP A 161 -27.35 14.59 -14.92
N GLY A 162 -27.17 15.69 -14.20
CA GLY A 162 -26.22 15.85 -13.11
C GLY A 162 -26.58 15.18 -11.79
N SER A 163 -25.55 14.95 -10.98
CA SER A 163 -25.67 14.95 -9.52
C SER A 163 -24.29 15.20 -8.88
N SER A 164 -24.26 16.11 -7.92
CA SER A 164 -23.08 16.56 -7.17
C SER A 164 -22.63 15.51 -6.15
N LEU A 165 -22.15 14.35 -6.59
CA LEU A 165 -21.58 13.32 -5.71
C LEU A 165 -20.06 13.10 -5.85
N ASP A 166 -19.41 13.65 -6.88
CA ASP A 166 -17.98 13.39 -7.13
C ASP A 166 -17.01 14.21 -6.24
N GLN A 167 -17.48 15.27 -5.60
CA GLN A 167 -16.61 16.12 -4.75
C GLN A 167 -16.26 15.52 -3.39
N ALA A 168 -17.02 14.53 -2.90
CA ALA A 168 -16.71 13.86 -1.63
C ALA A 168 -15.59 12.81 -1.78
N SER A 169 -15.44 12.19 -2.96
CA SER A 169 -14.43 11.15 -3.21
C SER A 169 -13.03 11.75 -3.39
N ALA A 170 -12.91 12.87 -4.11
CA ALA A 170 -11.62 13.52 -4.38
C ALA A 170 -10.92 14.04 -3.11
N ALA A 171 -11.69 14.46 -2.10
CA ALA A 171 -11.15 14.89 -0.81
C ALA A 171 -10.63 13.72 0.04
N GLY A 172 -11.27 12.54 -0.06
CA GLY A 172 -10.86 11.32 0.65
C GLY A 172 -9.60 10.68 0.09
N ASP A 173 -9.45 10.69 -1.24
CA ASP A 173 -8.30 10.10 -1.93
C ASP A 173 -7.00 10.86 -1.65
N GLY A 174 -7.05 12.19 -1.61
CA GLY A 174 -5.91 13.04 -1.23
C GLY A 174 -5.49 12.85 0.23
N CYS A 175 -6.46 12.70 1.15
CA CYS A 175 -6.19 12.45 2.57
C CYS A 175 -5.49 11.09 2.80
N THR A 176 -5.93 10.05 2.09
CA THR A 176 -5.33 8.71 2.21
C THR A 176 -3.93 8.66 1.61
N ALA A 177 -3.73 9.22 0.41
CA ALA A 177 -2.41 9.28 -0.20
C ALA A 177 -1.41 10.02 0.70
N GLY A 178 -1.86 11.13 1.32
CA GLY A 178 -1.05 11.87 2.30
C GLY A 178 -0.62 11.04 3.50
N LEU A 179 -1.51 10.22 4.07
CA LEU A 179 -1.20 9.35 5.21
C LEU A 179 -0.23 8.22 4.85
N LEU A 180 -0.38 7.61 3.67
CA LEU A 180 0.54 6.58 3.19
C LEU A 180 1.93 7.17 2.89
N LEU A 181 1.98 8.37 2.30
CA LEU A 181 3.22 9.09 2.07
C LEU A 181 3.88 9.52 3.38
N SER A 182 3.11 10.02 4.36
CA SER A 182 3.68 10.34 5.67
C SER A 182 4.22 9.09 6.35
N TRP A 183 3.47 7.98 6.34
CA TRP A 183 3.97 6.72 6.89
C TRP A 183 5.24 6.25 6.19
N LEU A 184 5.32 6.38 4.87
CA LEU A 184 6.51 5.96 4.12
C LEU A 184 7.73 6.85 4.42
N LEU A 185 7.54 8.17 4.43
CA LEU A 185 8.62 9.17 4.51
C LEU A 185 9.04 9.53 5.95
N ASP A 186 8.28 9.11 6.96
CA ASP A 186 8.61 9.32 8.38
C ASP A 186 9.86 8.53 8.83
N SER A 187 10.29 7.52 8.06
CA SER A 187 11.52 6.77 8.32
C SER A 187 12.37 6.68 7.05
N GLN A 188 13.58 7.23 7.12
CA GLN A 188 14.55 7.18 6.03
C GLN A 188 14.93 5.75 5.64
N GLU A 189 15.12 4.86 6.62
CA GLU A 189 15.42 3.44 6.38
C GLU A 189 14.27 2.74 5.65
N ARG A 190 13.04 2.97 6.11
CA ARG A 190 11.82 2.43 5.47
C ARG A 190 11.69 2.91 4.03
N PHE A 191 11.89 4.20 3.79
CA PHE A 191 11.82 4.77 2.44
C PHE A 191 12.94 4.22 1.53
N SER A 192 14.15 4.06 2.07
CA SER A 192 15.28 3.49 1.32
C SER A 192 15.00 2.04 0.94
N ALA A 193 14.54 1.22 1.90
CA ALA A 193 14.12 -0.16 1.64
C ALA A 193 12.98 -0.24 0.62
N PHE A 194 11.97 0.63 0.70
CA PHE A 194 10.90 0.73 -0.28
C PHE A 194 11.43 1.00 -1.70
N CYS A 195 12.34 1.96 -1.84
CA CYS A 195 12.98 2.27 -3.11
C CYS A 195 13.90 1.15 -3.60
N LEU A 196 14.49 0.32 -2.75
CA LEU A 196 15.27 -0.84 -3.15
C LEU A 196 14.39 -2.02 -3.59
N CYS A 197 13.25 -2.24 -2.93
CA CYS A 197 12.37 -3.37 -3.23
C CYS A 197 11.57 -3.22 -4.54
N LEU A 198 11.29 -1.99 -4.96
CA LEU A 198 10.39 -1.74 -6.10
C LEU A 198 11.13 -1.55 -7.43
N PRO A 199 10.53 -1.96 -8.56
CA PRO A 199 11.09 -1.69 -9.89
C PRO A 199 11.17 -0.19 -10.18
N ALA A 200 12.21 0.22 -10.91
CA ALA A 200 12.45 1.62 -11.28
C ALA A 200 11.25 2.28 -12.00
N SER A 201 10.53 1.53 -12.83
CA SER A 201 9.31 2.01 -13.52
C SER A 201 8.18 2.37 -12.56
N HIS A 202 8.00 1.61 -11.48
CA HIS A 202 6.98 1.89 -10.47
C HIS A 202 7.34 3.12 -9.66
N LEU A 203 8.62 3.26 -9.29
CA LEU A 203 9.12 4.44 -8.59
C LEU A 203 9.00 5.70 -9.44
N ALA A 204 9.31 5.63 -10.74
CA ALA A 204 9.15 6.75 -11.66
C ALA A 204 7.67 7.15 -11.83
N PHE A 205 6.77 6.17 -11.94
CA PHE A 205 5.33 6.44 -11.97
C PHE A 205 4.87 7.16 -10.71
N LEU A 206 5.25 6.67 -9.53
CA LEU A 206 4.89 7.31 -8.25
C LEU A 206 5.50 8.71 -8.10
N ALA A 207 6.78 8.89 -8.45
CA ALA A 207 7.46 10.18 -8.40
C ALA A 207 6.81 11.20 -9.34
N GLY A 208 6.33 10.77 -10.51
CA GLY A 208 5.63 11.63 -11.46
C GLY A 208 4.27 12.15 -10.97
N HIS A 209 3.72 11.52 -9.93
CA HIS A 209 2.40 11.82 -9.40
C HIS A 209 2.40 12.40 -7.98
N TYR A 210 3.47 12.17 -7.21
CA TYR A 210 3.63 12.62 -5.84
C TYR A 210 4.93 13.40 -5.69
N SER A 211 4.84 14.73 -5.68
CA SER A 211 6.01 15.63 -5.65
C SER A 211 6.88 15.45 -4.40
N GLN A 212 6.28 15.13 -3.24
CA GLN A 212 7.01 14.85 -2.00
C GLN A 212 7.87 13.58 -2.13
N LEU A 213 7.34 12.55 -2.80
CA LEU A 213 8.07 11.32 -3.09
C LEU A 213 9.17 11.59 -4.11
N SER A 214 8.88 12.35 -5.18
CA SER A 214 9.87 12.73 -6.20
C SER A 214 11.11 13.38 -5.59
N ARG A 215 10.93 14.42 -4.77
CA ARG A 215 12.05 15.12 -4.10
C ARG A 215 12.86 14.18 -3.23
N SER A 216 12.18 13.46 -2.33
CA SER A 216 12.84 12.52 -1.40
C SER A 216 13.60 11.42 -2.15
N TYR A 217 13.05 10.94 -3.27
CA TYR A 217 13.68 9.92 -4.09
C TYR A 217 14.91 10.44 -4.82
N LEU A 218 14.84 11.64 -5.42
CA LEU A 218 15.99 12.28 -6.06
C LEU A 218 17.13 12.55 -5.05
N ASP A 219 16.80 13.03 -3.85
CA ASP A 219 17.79 13.23 -2.78
C ASP A 219 18.47 11.91 -2.37
N LEU A 220 17.68 10.82 -2.32
CA LEU A 220 18.18 9.48 -2.01
C LEU A 220 19.09 8.94 -3.12
N LEU A 221 18.68 9.04 -4.39
CA LEU A 221 19.52 8.65 -5.53
C LEU A 221 20.82 9.46 -5.58
N THR A 222 20.75 10.75 -5.26
CA THR A 222 21.92 11.63 -5.14
C THR A 222 22.89 11.11 -4.09
N ARG A 223 22.38 10.76 -2.90
CA ARG A 223 23.20 10.20 -1.81
C ARG A 223 23.82 8.85 -2.17
N TRP A 224 23.09 7.98 -2.86
CA TRP A 224 23.66 6.69 -3.29
C TRP A 224 24.70 6.86 -4.39
N GLY A 225 24.45 7.74 -5.36
CA GLY A 225 25.39 8.00 -6.45
C GLY A 225 26.68 8.66 -5.99
N SER A 226 26.64 9.54 -4.98
CA SER A 226 27.86 10.15 -4.42
C SER A 226 28.79 9.16 -3.72
N HIS A 227 28.31 7.96 -3.38
CA HIS A 227 29.13 6.88 -2.83
C HIS A 227 29.76 5.97 -3.91
N LEU A 228 29.55 6.25 -5.19
CA LEU A 228 30.23 5.55 -6.28
C LEU A 228 31.59 6.19 -6.53
N ILE A 229 32.59 5.36 -6.83
CA ILE A 229 33.94 5.78 -7.22
C ILE A 229 34.22 5.22 -8.61
N TYR A 230 34.86 6.01 -9.45
CA TYR A 230 35.26 5.56 -10.78
C TYR A 230 36.46 4.62 -10.69
N ASP A 231 36.34 3.41 -11.23
CA ASP A 231 37.46 2.48 -11.42
C ASP A 231 38.05 2.67 -12.82
N PRO A 232 39.25 3.28 -12.96
CA PRO A 232 39.86 3.52 -14.26
C PRO A 232 40.32 2.23 -14.96
N LEU A 233 40.53 1.13 -14.24
CA LEU A 233 40.92 -0.15 -14.83
C LEU A 233 39.73 -0.83 -15.52
N GLN A 234 38.54 -0.68 -14.94
CA GLN A 234 37.30 -1.25 -15.45
C GLN A 234 36.50 -0.26 -16.31
N GLY A 235 36.89 1.02 -16.30
CA GLY A 235 36.21 2.09 -17.02
C GLY A 235 34.77 2.35 -16.54
N ARG A 236 34.45 2.00 -15.28
CA ARG A 236 33.08 2.05 -14.75
C ARG A 236 33.02 2.54 -13.31
N TRP A 237 31.86 3.06 -12.93
CA TRP A 237 31.55 3.41 -11.54
C TRP A 237 31.31 2.16 -10.70
N VAL A 238 31.99 2.06 -9.58
CA VAL A 238 31.89 0.95 -8.63
C VAL A 238 31.56 1.46 -7.23
N LYS A 239 31.05 0.57 -6.38
CA LYS A 239 30.73 0.88 -4.98
C LYS A 239 32.02 1.22 -4.22
N SER A 240 32.08 2.38 -3.57
CA SER A 240 33.23 2.77 -2.72
C SER A 240 33.50 1.77 -1.60
N CYS A 241 32.45 1.19 -1.05
CA CYS A 241 32.49 0.09 -0.10
C CYS A 241 31.17 -0.68 -0.15
N LEU A 242 31.26 -2.00 0.08
CA LEU A 242 30.11 -2.91 -0.01
C LEU A 242 29.00 -2.56 1.00
N ASP A 243 29.36 -1.93 2.13
CA ASP A 243 28.43 -1.65 3.22
C ASP A 243 27.74 -0.27 3.14
N LYS A 244 28.25 0.70 2.36
CA LYS A 244 27.64 2.06 2.29
C LYS A 244 26.94 2.37 0.98
N ALA A 245 27.33 1.73 -0.12
CA ALA A 245 26.69 1.95 -1.40
C ALA A 245 25.56 0.93 -1.59
N GLU A 246 24.32 1.39 -1.46
CA GLU A 246 23.14 0.54 -1.61
C GLU A 246 22.95 0.10 -3.08
N LEU A 247 23.25 0.98 -4.05
CA LEU A 247 23.08 0.71 -5.49
C LEU A 247 24.39 0.53 -6.25
N SER A 248 24.36 -0.34 -7.26
CA SER A 248 25.36 -0.39 -8.33
C SER A 248 25.14 0.73 -9.35
N TRP A 249 26.15 1.01 -10.18
CA TRP A 249 26.04 1.94 -11.30
C TRP A 249 24.86 1.64 -12.21
N GLU A 250 24.67 0.37 -12.61
CA GLU A 250 23.60 -0.01 -13.54
C GLU A 250 22.21 0.23 -12.93
N GLU A 251 22.04 -0.06 -11.63
CA GLU A 251 20.76 0.20 -10.95
C GLU A 251 20.48 1.70 -10.82
N LEU A 252 21.49 2.51 -10.50
CA LEU A 252 21.38 3.96 -10.43
C LEU A 252 21.01 4.54 -11.80
N ARG A 253 21.75 4.15 -12.83
CA ARG A 253 21.52 4.51 -14.24
C ARG A 253 20.10 4.17 -14.66
N GLN A 254 19.67 2.92 -14.45
CA GLN A 254 18.33 2.48 -14.83
C GLN A 254 17.23 3.27 -14.13
N ARG A 255 17.44 3.67 -12.88
CA ARG A 255 16.49 4.51 -12.13
C ARG A 255 16.37 5.90 -12.74
N PHE A 256 17.49 6.55 -13.09
CA PHE A 256 17.46 7.85 -13.77
C PHE A 256 16.86 7.77 -15.17
N ILE A 257 17.13 6.69 -15.93
CA ILE A 257 16.47 6.43 -17.22
C ILE A 257 14.95 6.38 -17.05
N CYS A 258 14.44 5.59 -16.10
CA CYS A 258 13.00 5.53 -15.85
C CYS A 258 12.40 6.87 -15.43
N LEU A 259 13.10 7.67 -14.62
CA LEU A 259 12.66 9.01 -14.23
C LEU A 259 12.56 9.96 -15.43
N CYS A 260 13.56 9.93 -16.32
CA CYS A 260 13.57 10.75 -17.53
C CYS A 260 12.60 10.27 -18.63
N GLN A 261 12.20 9.00 -18.59
CA GLN A 261 11.11 8.44 -19.41
C GLN A 261 9.71 8.68 -18.83
N GLY A 262 9.62 9.25 -17.62
CA GLY A 262 8.36 9.54 -16.94
C GLY A 262 7.61 10.75 -17.52
N SER A 263 6.81 11.42 -16.69
CA SER A 263 6.08 12.62 -17.09
C SER A 263 7.05 13.75 -17.47
N THR A 264 6.60 14.69 -18.32
CA THR A 264 7.41 15.84 -18.76
C THR A 264 7.97 16.63 -17.58
N LEU A 265 7.13 16.90 -16.59
CA LEU A 265 7.52 17.57 -15.36
C LEU A 265 8.60 16.80 -14.58
N LEU A 266 8.44 15.47 -14.44
CA LEU A 266 9.41 14.64 -13.74
C LEU A 266 10.76 14.60 -14.48
N LYS A 267 10.72 14.49 -15.80
CA LYS A 267 11.91 14.52 -16.65
C LYS A 267 12.66 15.83 -16.49
N GLU A 268 11.98 16.97 -16.60
CA GLU A 268 12.59 18.29 -16.45
C GLU A 268 13.20 18.48 -15.05
N GLN A 269 12.50 18.07 -14.00
CA GLN A 269 13.01 18.10 -12.63
C GLN A 269 14.27 17.23 -12.46
N THR A 270 14.24 16.01 -13.01
CA THR A 270 15.36 15.06 -12.93
C THR A 270 16.58 15.58 -13.69
N GLN A 271 16.38 16.12 -14.90
CA GLN A 271 17.46 16.70 -15.69
C GLN A 271 18.03 17.98 -15.05
N ALA A 272 17.18 18.82 -14.46
CA ALA A 272 17.63 19.99 -13.73
C ALA A 272 18.47 19.61 -12.49
N ALA A 273 18.04 18.58 -11.74
CA ALA A 273 18.80 18.06 -10.60
C ALA A 273 20.17 17.50 -11.03
N LEU A 274 20.22 16.68 -12.09
CA LEU A 274 21.48 16.15 -12.62
C LEU A 274 22.44 17.26 -13.10
N LYS A 275 21.92 18.29 -13.78
CA LYS A 275 22.72 19.46 -14.19
C LYS A 275 23.28 20.20 -12.99
N LEU A 276 22.46 20.41 -11.95
CA LEU A 276 22.91 21.04 -10.71
C LEU A 276 24.03 20.24 -10.04
N LEU A 277 23.88 18.92 -9.92
CA LEU A 277 24.91 18.05 -9.33
C LEU A 277 26.21 18.05 -10.13
N ARG A 278 26.11 17.98 -11.47
CA ARG A 278 27.27 18.14 -12.34
C ARG A 278 27.98 19.49 -12.13
N THR A 279 27.23 20.59 -11.99
CA THR A 279 27.85 21.90 -11.74
C THR A 279 28.52 21.97 -10.36
N GLN A 280 27.97 21.30 -9.35
CA GLN A 280 28.57 21.21 -8.01
C GLN A 280 29.89 20.42 -8.02
N ASP A 281 29.99 19.41 -8.88
CA ASP A 281 31.22 18.65 -9.09
C ASP A 281 32.28 19.42 -9.89
N GLY A 282 31.98 20.60 -10.45
CA GLY A 282 32.92 21.42 -11.23
C GLY A 282 32.67 21.46 -12.73
N ASP A 283 31.48 21.03 -13.17
CA ASP A 283 30.99 21.11 -14.56
C ASP A 283 31.89 20.40 -15.59
N PHE A 284 32.49 19.28 -15.17
CA PHE A 284 33.36 18.49 -16.04
C PHE A 284 32.61 17.90 -17.24
N ASN A 285 33.26 17.90 -18.41
CA ASN A 285 32.77 17.27 -19.65
C ASN A 285 33.47 15.93 -19.96
N VAL A 286 34.32 15.45 -19.06
CA VAL A 286 35.14 14.24 -19.27
C VAL A 286 34.58 13.08 -18.44
N ARG A 287 34.58 11.88 -19.04
CA ARG A 287 34.09 10.66 -18.38
C ARG A 287 34.94 10.27 -17.18
N GLY A 288 34.29 9.68 -16.17
CA GLY A 288 34.96 9.11 -15.00
C GLY A 288 35.46 10.12 -13.96
N ILE A 289 35.15 11.41 -14.12
CA ILE A 289 35.44 12.44 -13.11
C ILE A 289 34.21 12.70 -12.23
N SER A 290 33.04 12.86 -12.85
CA SER A 290 31.76 13.07 -12.17
C SER A 290 30.75 12.00 -12.59
N VAL A 291 30.16 11.34 -11.60
CA VAL A 291 29.11 10.34 -11.80
C VAL A 291 27.88 10.96 -12.46
N TRP A 292 27.63 12.24 -12.19
CA TRP A 292 26.50 13.00 -12.74
C TRP A 292 26.75 13.41 -14.19
N THR A 293 27.99 13.74 -14.56
CA THR A 293 28.37 13.95 -15.97
C THR A 293 28.13 12.67 -16.77
N ASP A 294 28.56 11.52 -16.25
CA ASP A 294 28.41 10.23 -16.92
C ASP A 294 26.93 9.83 -17.05
N LEU A 295 26.12 10.06 -16.01
CA LEU A 295 24.67 9.85 -16.10
C LEU A 295 24.01 10.76 -17.14
N LEU A 296 24.35 12.05 -17.18
CA LEU A 296 23.78 12.98 -18.17
C LEU A 296 24.10 12.61 -19.62
N MET A 297 25.21 11.90 -19.86
CA MET A 297 25.54 11.41 -21.19
C MET A 297 24.75 10.18 -21.61
N GLU A 298 24.11 9.49 -20.67
CA GLU A 298 23.44 8.20 -20.90
C GLU A 298 21.91 8.24 -20.76
N VAL A 299 21.34 9.35 -20.26
CA VAL A 299 19.92 9.49 -19.89
C VAL A 299 19.19 10.51 -20.76
#